data_AF-A0A1X0NEE8-F1
#
_entry.id   AF-A0A1X0NEE8-F1
#
_cell.length_a   1.000
_cell.length_b   1.000
_cell.length_c   1.000
_cell.angle_alpha   90.00
_cell.angle_beta   90.00
_cell.angle_gamma   90.00
#
_symmetry.space_group_name_H-M   'P 1'
#
loop_
_entity.id
_entity.type
_entity.pdbx_description
1 polymer ?
#
loop_
_entity_poly.entity_id
_entity_poly.type
_entity_poly.pdbx_seq_one_letter_code
_entity_poly.pdbx_strand_id
1 'polypeptide(L)'
;MMTVLQGECGLAVVSPHSSRGRSSGVYLMGPDATSCTIVACRVGLHPKLREAIMATAADDATLLRRCCATFTASMVHFDNVQGLLPVLHEILWETALPAWFHAVLRADSRMTAESGAVRAAEDLMAQLRLIMLTTVAVTDSDAATPTLYVEWFVVGGIRSKEHTAPVLSAIFGAFFAKEREKSDASCSPCGRRHDPAQDHLLKPVFYLSEVLGVDGSALERGNPVHIEHCLREDGSCFWSFNTVLRPWELGRPGALYSCAACWGLLLDVGGGGCWPVMVKPGMRKYPLAALRHTLVQRGYRWTCPLE
;
A
#
# COMPACT_ATOMS: atom_id res chain seq x y z
N MET A 1 6.88 0.76 15.66
CA MET A 1 5.87 -0.26 15.29
C MET A 1 4.49 0.33 15.50
N MET A 2 3.63 0.28 14.48
CA MET A 2 2.24 0.71 14.52
C MET A 2 1.33 -0.51 14.45
N THR A 3 0.37 -0.61 15.36
CA THR A 3 -0.67 -1.64 15.30
C THR A 3 -1.88 -1.11 14.54
N VAL A 4 -2.39 -1.87 13.58
CA VAL A 4 -3.63 -1.62 12.86
C VAL A 4 -4.66 -2.62 13.34
N LEU A 5 -5.82 -2.13 13.79
CA LEU A 5 -6.92 -2.95 14.29
C LEU A 5 -8.01 -3.10 13.22
N GLN A 6 -8.94 -4.01 13.48
CA GLN A 6 -10.12 -4.21 12.62
C GLN A 6 -10.89 -2.91 12.40
N GLY A 7 -11.20 -2.62 11.12
CA GLY A 7 -11.89 -1.40 10.71
C GLY A 7 -11.02 -0.14 10.65
N GLU A 8 -9.71 -0.26 10.84
CA GLU A 8 -8.76 0.84 10.66
C GLU A 8 -7.98 0.69 9.34
N CYS A 9 -7.52 1.83 8.83
CA CYS A 9 -6.47 1.94 7.82
C CYS A 9 -5.26 2.57 8.48
N GLY A 10 -4.14 1.84 8.56
CA GLY A 10 -2.89 2.36 9.11
C GLY A 10 -1.88 2.65 8.03
N LEU A 11 -1.10 3.72 8.21
CA LEU A 11 -0.01 4.15 7.33
C LEU A 11 1.29 4.21 8.12
N ALA A 12 2.37 3.71 7.53
CA ALA A 12 3.72 3.89 8.03
C ALA A 12 4.67 4.31 6.91
N VAL A 13 5.66 5.12 7.25
CA VAL A 13 6.62 5.71 6.32
C VAL A 13 8.04 5.52 6.84
N VAL A 14 8.93 5.13 5.95
CA VAL A 14 10.38 5.15 6.15
C VAL A 14 10.94 6.14 5.15
N SER A 15 11.65 7.15 5.62
CA SER A 15 12.41 8.08 4.77
C SER A 15 13.65 8.53 5.55
N PRO A 16 14.87 8.41 5.00
CA PRO A 16 16.06 8.84 5.72
C PRO A 16 16.06 10.36 5.92
N HIS A 17 16.08 10.77 7.19
CA HIS A 17 16.45 12.13 7.58
C HIS A 17 17.98 12.24 7.64
N SER A 18 18.52 13.34 7.12
CA SER A 18 19.96 13.64 7.04
C SER A 18 20.69 13.78 8.40
N SER A 19 20.03 13.54 9.54
CA SER A 19 20.56 13.92 10.86
C SER A 19 20.43 12.88 11.99
N ARG A 20 19.95 11.64 11.76
CA ARG A 20 19.84 10.65 12.85
C ARG A 20 20.46 9.29 12.49
N GLY A 21 21.36 8.83 13.38
CA GLY A 21 22.01 7.52 13.31
C GLY A 21 21.02 6.35 13.36
N ARG A 22 21.45 5.21 12.79
CA ARG A 22 20.77 3.90 12.69
C ARG A 22 19.25 3.95 12.89
N SER A 23 18.51 4.01 11.79
CA SER A 23 17.04 3.91 11.79
C SER A 23 16.59 2.68 12.58
N SER A 24 15.79 2.87 13.62
CA SER A 24 14.99 1.76 14.17
C SER A 24 14.04 1.28 13.07
N GLY A 25 13.83 -0.04 12.97
CA GLY A 25 12.91 -0.58 11.97
C GLY A 25 11.51 0.00 12.16
N VAL A 26 10.88 0.39 11.05
CA VAL A 26 9.48 0.85 11.03
C VAL A 26 8.63 -0.33 10.61
N TYR A 27 7.64 -0.66 11.45
CA TYR A 27 6.83 -1.86 11.28
C TYR A 27 5.34 -1.54 11.35
N LEU A 28 4.54 -2.16 10.48
CA LEU A 28 3.09 -2.26 10.61
C LEU A 28 2.71 -3.65 11.13
N MET A 29 1.80 -3.70 12.09
CA MET A 29 1.34 -4.94 12.70
C MET A 29 -0.19 -5.01 12.64
N GLY A 30 -0.73 -6.03 11.99
CA GLY A 30 -2.15 -6.37 12.00
C GLY A 30 -2.36 -7.66 12.77
N PRO A 31 -2.86 -7.65 14.02
CA PRO A 31 -3.08 -8.86 14.81
C PRO A 31 -4.54 -9.35 14.77
N ASP A 32 -4.77 -10.52 15.36
CA ASP A 32 -6.09 -11.12 15.62
C ASP A 32 -6.94 -11.44 14.36
N ALA A 33 -6.29 -11.77 13.23
CA ALA A 33 -6.94 -12.16 12.00
C ALA A 33 -7.42 -13.63 12.00
N THR A 34 -8.65 -13.86 12.46
CA THR A 34 -9.31 -15.19 12.42
C THR A 34 -10.07 -15.40 11.12
N SER A 35 -11.33 -14.97 11.05
CA SER A 35 -12.15 -14.97 9.84
C SER A 35 -11.92 -13.74 8.95
N CYS A 36 -11.38 -12.66 9.53
CA CYS A 36 -11.01 -11.47 8.80
C CYS A 36 -9.68 -11.64 8.04
N THR A 37 -9.51 -10.84 6.99
CA THR A 37 -8.37 -10.83 6.10
C THR A 37 -7.66 -9.49 6.20
N ILE A 38 -6.36 -9.52 6.47
CA ILE A 38 -5.46 -8.37 6.44
C ILE A 38 -4.97 -8.19 5.02
N VAL A 39 -5.08 -6.98 4.50
CA VAL A 39 -4.45 -6.58 3.24
C VAL A 39 -3.50 -5.44 3.55
N ALA A 40 -2.27 -5.53 3.03
CA ALA A 40 -1.32 -4.44 3.08
C ALA A 40 -0.72 -4.19 1.70
N CYS A 41 -0.33 -2.94 1.44
CA CYS A 41 0.48 -2.57 0.30
C CYS A 41 1.73 -1.82 0.77
N ARG A 42 2.86 -2.03 0.09
CA ARG A 42 4.12 -1.32 0.31
C ARG A 42 4.58 -0.71 -1.00
N VAL A 43 4.88 0.58 -0.98
CA VAL A 43 5.27 1.38 -2.16
C VAL A 43 6.72 1.83 -2.03
N GLY A 44 7.47 1.71 -3.12
CA GLY A 44 8.82 2.25 -3.25
C GLY A 44 9.24 2.39 -4.72
N LEU A 45 10.50 2.79 -4.94
CA LEU A 45 11.08 2.75 -6.27
C LEU A 45 11.21 1.30 -6.77
N HIS A 46 11.06 1.14 -8.09
CA HIS A 46 11.23 -0.14 -8.74
C HIS A 46 12.63 -0.74 -8.47
N PRO A 47 12.75 -2.04 -8.12
CA PRO A 47 14.02 -2.65 -7.73
C PRO A 47 15.16 -2.43 -8.75
N LYS A 48 14.88 -2.63 -10.05
CA LYS A 48 15.88 -2.39 -11.11
C LYS A 48 16.37 -0.95 -11.16
N LEU A 49 15.48 0.02 -10.92
CA LEU A 49 15.84 1.43 -10.87
C LEU A 49 16.66 1.74 -9.62
N ARG A 50 16.32 1.15 -8.47
CA ARG A 50 17.11 1.28 -7.25
C ARG A 50 18.52 0.74 -7.44
N GLU A 51 18.66 -0.43 -8.05
CA GLU A 51 19.97 -1.02 -8.38
C GLU A 51 20.77 -0.11 -9.32
N ALA A 52 20.14 0.40 -10.38
CA ALA A 52 20.77 1.32 -11.32
C ALA A 52 21.23 2.64 -10.66
N ILE A 53 20.39 3.23 -9.80
CA ILE A 53 20.75 4.43 -9.03
C ILE A 53 21.91 4.13 -8.08
N MET A 54 21.86 3.01 -7.36
CA MET A 54 22.93 2.64 -6.42
C MET A 54 24.26 2.34 -7.11
N ALA A 55 24.22 1.84 -8.35
CA ALA A 55 25.42 1.61 -9.15
C ALA A 55 26.03 2.90 -9.73
N THR A 56 25.24 3.97 -9.90
CA THR A 56 25.68 5.22 -10.56
C THR A 56 25.84 6.42 -9.63
N ALA A 57 25.26 6.38 -8.44
CA ALA A 57 25.24 7.53 -7.55
C ALA A 57 26.64 7.85 -6.97
N ALA A 58 27.30 8.86 -7.56
CA ALA A 58 28.36 9.62 -6.92
C ALA A 58 27.87 10.24 -5.58
N ASP A 59 28.80 10.59 -4.70
CA ASP A 59 28.51 10.97 -3.30
C ASP A 59 27.55 12.16 -3.09
N ASP A 60 27.27 12.95 -4.13
CA ASP A 60 26.40 14.13 -4.08
C ASP A 60 24.92 13.90 -4.42
N ALA A 61 24.49 12.70 -4.81
CA ALA A 61 23.10 12.43 -5.21
C ALA A 61 22.13 12.19 -4.03
N THR A 62 22.05 13.14 -3.09
CA THR A 62 21.27 13.03 -1.83
C THR A 62 19.78 12.71 -2.08
N LEU A 63 19.15 13.32 -3.09
CA LEU A 63 17.75 13.08 -3.43
C LEU A 63 17.51 11.65 -3.93
N LEU A 64 18.35 11.16 -4.85
CA LEU A 64 18.21 9.80 -5.42
C LEU A 64 18.43 8.71 -4.37
N ARG A 65 19.42 8.91 -3.48
CA ARG A 65 19.64 8.04 -2.32
C ARG A 65 18.42 8.01 -1.41
N ARG A 66 17.78 9.16 -1.17
CA ARG A 66 16.52 9.24 -0.43
C ARG A 66 15.42 8.46 -1.13
N CYS A 67 15.17 8.67 -2.42
CA CYS A 67 14.16 7.93 -3.17
C CYS A 67 14.33 6.41 -3.05
N CYS A 68 15.56 5.91 -3.08
CA CYS A 68 15.86 4.48 -2.95
C CYS A 68 15.66 3.91 -1.54
N ALA A 69 15.69 4.76 -0.54
CA ALA A 69 15.52 4.42 0.88
C ALA A 69 14.14 4.81 1.42
N THR A 70 13.33 5.53 0.65
CA THR A 70 11.97 5.90 1.01
C THR A 70 11.01 4.79 0.64
N PHE A 71 10.24 4.34 1.64
CA PHE A 71 9.16 3.38 1.49
C PHE A 71 7.96 3.83 2.29
N THR A 72 6.78 3.52 1.79
CA THR A 72 5.54 3.67 2.53
C THR A 72 4.79 2.37 2.52
N ALA A 73 3.98 2.15 3.53
CA ALA A 73 3.08 1.01 3.56
C ALA A 73 1.76 1.39 4.22
N SER A 74 0.69 0.81 3.69
CA SER A 74 -0.64 0.91 4.28
C SER A 74 -1.18 -0.49 4.57
N MET A 75 -1.98 -0.62 5.63
CA MET A 75 -2.57 -1.90 6.06
C MET A 75 -4.00 -1.70 6.53
N VAL A 76 -4.87 -2.67 6.22
CA VAL A 76 -6.30 -2.71 6.58
C VAL A 76 -6.74 -4.13 6.91
N HIS A 77 -7.85 -4.22 7.66
CA HIS A 77 -8.46 -5.48 8.09
C HIS A 77 -9.91 -5.56 7.60
N PHE A 78 -10.22 -6.56 6.78
CA PHE A 78 -11.55 -6.81 6.25
C PHE A 78 -12.20 -8.01 6.93
N ASP A 79 -13.33 -7.79 7.59
CA ASP A 79 -14.20 -8.83 8.15
C ASP A 79 -15.45 -9.08 7.30
N ASN A 80 -15.74 -8.19 6.35
CA ASN A 80 -16.88 -8.26 5.46
C ASN A 80 -16.61 -7.52 4.13
N VAL A 81 -17.55 -7.60 3.19
CA VAL A 81 -17.40 -7.05 1.82
C VAL A 81 -17.84 -5.58 1.72
N GLN A 82 -18.61 -5.08 2.68
CA GLN A 82 -19.19 -3.73 2.63
C GLN A 82 -18.08 -2.67 2.69
N GLY A 83 -18.02 -1.81 1.68
CA GLY A 83 -17.02 -0.74 1.60
C GLY A 83 -15.60 -1.23 1.29
N LEU A 84 -15.41 -2.51 0.96
CA LEU A 84 -14.09 -3.10 0.71
C LEU A 84 -13.36 -2.45 -0.47
N LEU A 85 -14.05 -2.25 -1.60
CA LEU A 85 -13.42 -1.68 -2.81
C LEU A 85 -12.89 -0.24 -2.60
N PRO A 86 -13.68 0.72 -2.07
CA PRO A 86 -13.16 2.04 -1.76
C PRO A 86 -11.98 2.02 -0.78
N VAL A 87 -12.01 1.14 0.23
CA VAL A 87 -10.92 1.02 1.19
C VAL A 87 -9.66 0.45 0.54
N LEU A 88 -9.78 -0.56 -0.34
CA LEU A 88 -8.64 -1.08 -1.10
C LEU A 88 -8.04 -0.01 -2.03
N HIS A 89 -8.88 0.80 -2.66
CA HIS A 89 -8.43 1.93 -3.46
C HIS A 89 -7.66 2.94 -2.59
N GLU A 90 -8.24 3.33 -1.46
CA GLU A 90 -7.68 4.33 -0.55
C GLU A 90 -6.30 3.94 -0.01
N ILE A 91 -6.07 2.66 0.37
CA ILE A 91 -4.79 2.26 0.97
C ILE A 91 -3.60 2.48 0.05
N LEU A 92 -3.78 2.31 -1.26
CA LEU A 92 -2.75 2.57 -2.26
C LEU A 92 -2.81 4.03 -2.74
N TRP A 93 -3.91 4.41 -3.39
CA TRP A 93 -3.99 5.60 -4.23
C TRP A 93 -4.14 6.90 -3.45
N GLU A 94 -4.77 6.84 -2.27
CA GLU A 94 -5.01 8.02 -1.44
C GLU A 94 -4.11 8.06 -0.20
N THR A 95 -3.45 6.94 0.13
CA THR A 95 -2.64 6.81 1.35
C THR A 95 -1.17 6.52 1.07
N ALA A 96 -0.82 5.28 0.67
CA ALA A 96 0.59 4.87 0.57
C ALA A 96 1.35 5.63 -0.52
N LEU A 97 0.76 5.75 -1.71
CA LEU A 97 1.41 6.36 -2.86
C LEU A 97 1.61 7.88 -2.70
N PRO A 98 0.60 8.69 -2.30
CA PRO A 98 0.82 10.10 -1.98
C PRO A 98 1.85 10.28 -0.87
N ALA A 99 1.79 9.45 0.19
CA ALA A 99 2.73 9.53 1.30
C ALA A 99 4.18 9.31 0.85
N TRP A 100 4.42 8.49 -0.18
CA TRP A 100 5.76 8.29 -0.72
C TRP A 100 6.31 9.57 -1.35
N PHE A 101 5.53 10.22 -2.20
CA PHE A 101 5.90 11.50 -2.81
C PHE A 101 6.14 12.57 -1.74
N HIS A 102 5.21 12.71 -0.79
CA HIS A 102 5.39 13.65 0.32
C HIS A 102 6.65 13.38 1.13
N ALA A 103 6.96 12.11 1.43
CA ALA A 103 8.13 11.73 2.21
C ALA A 103 9.47 11.98 1.50
N VAL A 104 9.50 11.85 0.16
CA VAL A 104 10.69 12.18 -0.65
C VAL A 104 10.88 13.70 -0.73
N LEU A 105 9.79 14.43 -1.04
CA LEU A 105 9.83 15.86 -1.35
C LEU A 105 9.93 16.76 -0.11
N ARG A 106 9.40 16.35 1.05
CA ARG A 106 9.35 17.18 2.27
C ARG A 106 10.71 17.67 2.75
N ALA A 107 11.78 16.91 2.51
CA ALA A 107 13.12 17.28 2.93
C ALA A 107 13.90 18.10 1.89
N ASP A 108 13.23 18.54 0.81
CA ASP A 108 13.69 19.60 -0.10
C ASP A 108 12.65 20.73 -0.13
N SER A 109 12.53 21.42 1.01
CA SER A 109 11.49 22.44 1.24
C SER A 109 11.54 23.61 0.24
N ARG A 110 12.68 23.82 -0.45
CA ARG A 110 12.84 24.84 -1.48
C ARG A 110 12.11 24.47 -2.77
N MET A 111 12.24 23.22 -3.23
CA MET A 111 11.55 22.76 -4.44
C MET A 111 10.02 22.86 -4.31
N THR A 112 9.46 22.42 -3.18
CA THR A 112 8.01 22.41 -2.97
C THR A 112 7.39 23.81 -2.80
N ALA A 113 8.14 24.76 -2.25
CA ALA A 113 7.65 26.12 -2.00
C ALA A 113 7.56 26.98 -3.27
N GLU A 114 8.43 26.73 -4.25
CA GLU A 114 8.51 27.55 -5.48
C GLU A 114 7.66 27.02 -6.64
N SER A 115 7.43 25.70 -6.71
CA SER A 115 6.85 25.05 -7.90
C SER A 115 5.52 24.33 -7.64
N GLY A 116 5.13 24.13 -6.37
CA GLY A 116 3.98 23.32 -5.98
C GLY A 116 4.29 21.81 -5.99
N ALA A 117 3.54 21.04 -5.19
CA ALA A 117 3.84 19.62 -4.95
C ALA A 117 3.80 18.75 -6.22
N VAL A 118 2.87 19.04 -7.13
CA VAL A 118 2.71 18.27 -8.38
C VAL A 118 3.88 18.49 -9.33
N ARG A 119 4.29 19.74 -9.55
CA ARG A 119 5.42 20.06 -10.43
C ARG A 119 6.74 19.51 -9.88
N ALA A 120 6.97 19.62 -8.57
CA ALA A 120 8.14 19.01 -7.93
C ALA A 120 8.15 17.49 -8.09
N ALA A 121 6.99 16.83 -8.02
CA ALA A 121 6.87 15.41 -8.31
C ALA A 121 7.11 15.09 -9.79
N GLU A 122 6.64 15.92 -10.73
CA GLU A 122 6.89 15.75 -12.17
C GLU A 122 8.38 15.85 -12.50
N ASP A 123 9.07 16.84 -11.95
CA ASP A 123 10.50 17.04 -12.12
C ASP A 123 11.30 15.84 -11.58
N LEU A 124 10.93 15.35 -10.38
CA LEU A 124 11.50 14.14 -9.80
C LEU A 124 11.29 12.92 -10.71
N MET A 125 10.07 12.71 -11.20
CA MET A 125 9.75 11.59 -12.07
C MET A 125 10.50 11.67 -13.41
N ALA A 126 10.66 12.87 -13.98
CA ALA A 126 11.46 13.09 -15.17
C ALA A 126 12.94 12.75 -14.94
N GLN A 127 13.51 13.15 -13.80
CA GLN A 127 14.88 12.81 -13.43
C GLN A 127 15.08 11.29 -13.26
N LEU A 128 14.15 10.61 -12.59
CA LEU A 128 14.19 9.15 -12.41
C LEU A 128 14.11 8.40 -13.75
N ARG A 129 13.26 8.86 -14.68
CA ARG A 129 13.17 8.29 -16.03
C ARG A 129 14.45 8.48 -16.82
N LEU A 130 15.08 9.65 -16.74
CA LEU A 130 16.35 9.90 -17.44
C LEU A 130 17.47 8.95 -16.96
N ILE A 131 17.55 8.71 -15.65
CA ILE A 131 18.52 7.75 -15.08
C ILE A 131 18.23 6.36 -15.61
N MET A 132 16.97 5.94 -15.61
CA MET A 132 16.58 4.63 -16.11
C MET A 132 16.97 4.42 -17.58
N LEU A 133 16.74 5.43 -18.44
CA LEU A 133 17.10 5.40 -19.86
C LEU A 133 18.62 5.34 -20.11
N THR A 134 19.42 5.91 -19.20
CA THR A 134 20.88 5.98 -19.36
C THR A 134 21.62 4.79 -18.77
N THR A 135 21.01 4.06 -17.84
CA THR A 135 21.66 2.98 -17.07
C THR A 135 21.19 1.59 -17.46
N VAL A 136 19.94 1.44 -17.87
CA VAL A 136 19.43 0.18 -18.40
C VAL A 136 19.80 0.18 -19.88
N ALA A 137 20.72 -0.68 -20.29
CA ALA A 137 20.97 -0.93 -21.71
C ALA A 137 19.65 -1.35 -22.34
N VAL A 138 18.98 -0.42 -23.02
CA VAL A 138 17.67 -0.62 -23.65
C VAL A 138 17.90 -1.52 -24.87
N THR A 139 18.04 -2.82 -24.62
CA THR A 139 17.77 -3.83 -25.64
C THR A 139 16.25 -3.90 -25.74
N ASP A 140 15.76 -3.38 -26.87
CA ASP A 140 14.37 -3.20 -27.26
C ASP A 140 13.61 -1.99 -26.71
N SER A 141 13.06 -1.28 -27.70
CA SER A 141 12.08 -0.21 -27.63
C SER A 141 10.88 -0.60 -26.77
N ASP A 142 10.89 -0.28 -25.47
CA ASP A 142 9.66 -0.25 -24.69
C ASP A 142 9.57 1.00 -23.82
N ALA A 143 8.72 1.92 -24.27
CA ALA A 143 8.44 3.22 -23.69
C ALA A 143 7.66 3.16 -22.35
N ALA A 144 7.78 2.08 -21.58
CA ALA A 144 6.90 1.79 -20.45
C ALA A 144 7.59 1.08 -19.27
N THR A 145 8.87 1.38 -18.98
CA THR A 145 9.54 0.78 -17.80
C THR A 145 8.95 1.34 -16.49
N PRO A 146 8.48 0.51 -15.56
CA PRO A 146 7.93 0.95 -14.28
C PRO A 146 8.95 1.69 -13.41
N THR A 147 8.58 2.86 -12.90
CA THR A 147 9.43 3.65 -11.99
C THR A 147 9.12 3.32 -10.53
N LEU A 148 7.86 3.01 -10.23
CA LEU A 148 7.38 2.64 -8.91
C LEU A 148 6.98 1.17 -8.86
N TYR A 149 7.02 0.62 -7.66
CA TYR A 149 6.70 -0.77 -7.39
C TYR A 149 5.85 -0.89 -6.14
N VAL A 150 4.78 -1.68 -6.23
CA VAL A 150 3.83 -1.94 -5.15
C VAL A 150 3.84 -3.42 -4.82
N GLU A 151 4.19 -3.72 -3.59
CA GLU A 151 4.08 -5.07 -3.03
C GLU A 151 2.78 -5.22 -2.26
N TRP A 152 2.03 -6.25 -2.57
CA TRP A 152 0.78 -6.61 -1.91
C TRP A 152 0.97 -7.82 -1.00
N PHE A 153 0.31 -7.78 0.15
CA PHE A 153 0.32 -8.82 1.17
C PHE A 153 -1.14 -9.14 1.54
N VAL A 154 -1.49 -10.42 1.60
CA VAL A 154 -2.83 -10.89 1.94
C VAL A 154 -2.72 -12.02 2.96
N VAL A 155 -3.07 -11.75 4.21
CA VAL A 155 -2.90 -12.70 5.33
C VAL A 155 -4.18 -12.78 6.15
N GLY A 156 -4.54 -13.97 6.60
CA GLY A 156 -5.71 -14.16 7.45
C GLY A 156 -6.83 -14.90 6.75
N GLY A 157 -7.97 -15.04 7.43
CA GLY A 157 -9.12 -15.75 6.91
C GLY A 157 -8.94 -17.27 6.94
N ILE A 158 -9.74 -17.93 7.76
CA ILE A 158 -9.85 -19.40 7.76
C ILE A 158 -10.73 -19.90 6.61
N ARG A 159 -10.72 -21.21 6.35
CA ARG A 159 -11.55 -21.89 5.36
C ARG A 159 -13.01 -21.88 5.81
N SER A 160 -13.71 -20.78 5.53
CA SER A 160 -15.13 -20.56 5.81
C SER A 160 -15.85 -20.00 4.59
N LYS A 161 -16.73 -20.81 3.97
CA LYS A 161 -17.49 -20.41 2.78
C LYS A 161 -18.41 -19.21 3.04
N GLU A 162 -18.88 -19.06 4.27
CA GLU A 162 -19.83 -18.02 4.64
C GLU A 162 -19.14 -16.69 4.94
N HIS A 163 -17.99 -16.71 5.62
CA HIS A 163 -17.37 -15.48 6.12
C HIS A 163 -16.15 -15.04 5.31
N THR A 164 -15.24 -15.97 5.01
CA THR A 164 -13.94 -15.61 4.43
C THR A 164 -13.95 -15.65 2.89
N ALA A 165 -14.68 -16.59 2.27
CA ALA A 165 -14.73 -16.69 0.81
C ALA A 165 -15.27 -15.42 0.12
N PRO A 166 -16.35 -14.79 0.61
CA PRO A 166 -16.84 -13.56 -0.01
C PRO A 166 -15.82 -12.41 0.06
N VAL A 167 -15.13 -12.26 1.19
CA VAL A 167 -14.10 -11.24 1.40
C VAL A 167 -12.92 -11.46 0.45
N LEU A 168 -12.37 -12.68 0.39
CA LEU A 168 -11.27 -13.00 -0.52
C LEU A 168 -11.68 -12.87 -2.00
N SER A 169 -12.88 -13.31 -2.35
CA SER A 169 -13.40 -13.15 -3.72
C SER A 169 -13.51 -11.68 -4.10
N ALA A 170 -13.90 -10.80 -3.18
CA ALA A 170 -13.97 -9.36 -3.43
C ALA A 170 -12.56 -8.74 -3.55
N ILE A 171 -11.61 -9.13 -2.70
CA ILE A 171 -10.21 -8.67 -2.78
C ILE A 171 -9.58 -9.05 -4.12
N PHE A 172 -9.64 -10.33 -4.48
CA PHE A 172 -9.05 -10.79 -5.75
C PHE A 172 -9.87 -10.33 -6.96
N GLY A 173 -11.17 -10.15 -6.81
CA GLY A 173 -12.00 -9.49 -7.82
C GLY A 173 -11.59 -8.04 -8.07
N ALA A 174 -11.13 -7.32 -7.04
CA ALA A 174 -10.56 -5.99 -7.18
C ALA A 174 -9.18 -6.00 -7.83
N PHE A 175 -8.32 -6.97 -7.46
CA PHE A 175 -6.97 -7.11 -8.01
C PHE A 175 -7.00 -7.45 -9.50
N PHE A 176 -7.93 -8.31 -9.91
CA PHE A 176 -8.00 -8.84 -11.28
C PHE A 176 -9.25 -8.36 -12.02
N ALA A 177 -9.79 -7.20 -11.65
CA ALA A 177 -10.87 -6.57 -12.40
C ALA A 177 -10.42 -6.36 -13.85
N LYS A 178 -11.31 -6.57 -14.83
CA LYS A 178 -10.96 -6.21 -16.21
C LYS A 178 -10.98 -4.68 -16.33
N GLU A 179 -9.96 -4.11 -16.97
CA GLU A 179 -10.07 -2.73 -17.46
C GLU A 179 -11.30 -2.66 -18.37
N ARG A 180 -12.27 -1.81 -18.03
CA ARG A 180 -13.38 -1.54 -18.93
C ARG A 180 -12.83 -0.78 -20.13
N GLU A 181 -13.10 -1.28 -21.33
CA GLU A 181 -12.94 -0.51 -22.57
C GLU A 181 -13.62 0.84 -22.35
N LYS A 182 -12.88 1.93 -22.59
CA LYS A 182 -13.43 3.28 -22.54
C LYS A 182 -14.67 3.30 -23.44
N SER A 183 -15.85 3.32 -22.86
CA SER A 183 -17.07 3.53 -23.65
C SER A 183 -16.89 4.85 -24.37
N ASP A 184 -17.02 4.82 -25.69
CA ASP A 184 -16.83 5.98 -26.56
C ASP A 184 -17.39 7.26 -25.94
N ALA A 185 -16.52 8.26 -25.90
CA ALA A 185 -16.80 9.56 -25.34
C ALA A 185 -18.01 10.22 -26.01
N SER A 186 -19.17 10.13 -25.36
CA SER A 186 -20.23 11.13 -25.51
C SER A 186 -21.08 11.18 -24.25
N CYS A 187 -20.60 11.84 -23.20
CA CYS A 187 -21.44 12.42 -22.16
C CYS A 187 -20.68 13.51 -21.39
N SER A 188 -20.92 14.74 -21.83
CA SER A 188 -20.91 16.06 -21.18
C SER A 188 -20.07 16.39 -19.92
N PRO A 189 -19.56 17.64 -19.84
CA PRO A 189 -18.80 18.15 -18.71
C PRO A 189 -19.76 18.58 -17.60
N CYS A 190 -20.00 17.71 -16.64
CA CYS A 190 -20.55 18.12 -15.36
C CYS A 190 -19.84 17.35 -14.26
N GLY A 191 -19.31 18.09 -13.27
CA GLY A 191 -18.44 17.62 -12.19
C GLY A 191 -19.08 16.57 -11.29
N ARG A 192 -19.22 15.35 -11.82
CA ARG A 192 -19.54 14.16 -11.04
C ARG A 192 -18.28 13.79 -10.26
N ARG A 193 -18.44 13.66 -8.94
CA ARG A 193 -17.46 13.03 -8.05
C ARG A 193 -17.02 11.71 -8.70
N HIS A 194 -15.71 11.58 -8.91
CA HIS A 194 -15.07 10.34 -9.34
C HIS A 194 -15.60 9.20 -8.47
N ASP A 195 -16.17 8.15 -9.06
CA ASP A 195 -16.63 7.00 -8.31
C ASP A 195 -15.43 6.05 -8.14
N PRO A 196 -14.82 5.94 -6.95
CA PRO A 196 -13.65 5.07 -6.75
C PRO A 196 -13.98 3.59 -6.96
N ALA A 197 -15.26 3.20 -7.00
CA ALA A 197 -15.67 1.86 -7.37
C ALA A 197 -15.50 1.54 -8.88
N GLN A 198 -15.16 2.55 -9.70
CA GLN A 198 -14.99 2.42 -11.15
C GLN A 198 -13.53 2.40 -11.61
N ASP A 199 -12.57 2.64 -10.70
CA ASP A 199 -11.15 2.63 -11.02
C ASP A 199 -10.50 1.27 -10.83
N HIS A 200 -9.76 0.84 -11.84
CA HIS A 200 -8.98 -0.38 -11.79
C HIS A 200 -7.86 -0.25 -10.74
N LEU A 201 -7.94 -1.03 -9.66
CA LEU A 201 -7.06 -0.91 -8.50
C LEU A 201 -5.58 -1.10 -8.85
N LEU A 202 -5.26 -2.04 -9.74
CA LEU A 202 -3.90 -2.36 -10.17
C LEU A 202 -3.54 -1.70 -11.51
N LYS A 203 -4.05 -0.47 -11.76
CA LYS A 203 -3.75 0.23 -13.02
C LYS A 203 -2.23 0.42 -13.17
N PRO A 204 -1.62 0.04 -14.31
CA PRO A 204 -0.18 0.11 -14.49
C PRO A 204 0.34 1.52 -14.73
N VAL A 205 -0.56 2.48 -14.93
CA VAL A 205 -0.26 3.86 -15.28
C VAL A 205 -1.20 4.81 -14.53
N PHE A 206 -0.65 5.91 -14.02
CA PHE A 206 -1.42 7.00 -13.41
C PHE A 206 -0.82 8.37 -13.72
N TYR A 207 -1.58 9.43 -13.48
CA TYR A 207 -1.10 10.80 -13.57
C TYR A 207 -0.92 11.39 -12.17
N LEU A 208 0.15 12.17 -11.96
CA LEU A 208 0.44 12.75 -10.64
C LEU A 208 -0.70 13.64 -10.11
N SER A 209 -1.43 14.31 -11.01
CA SER A 209 -2.62 15.10 -10.68
C SER A 209 -3.76 14.27 -10.06
N GLU A 210 -3.86 12.98 -10.37
CA GLU A 210 -4.87 12.06 -9.80
C GLU A 210 -4.55 11.70 -8.34
N VAL A 211 -3.28 11.72 -7.97
CA VAL A 211 -2.77 11.19 -6.69
C VAL A 211 -2.48 12.30 -5.69
N LEU A 212 -1.93 13.43 -6.16
CA LEU A 212 -1.51 14.54 -5.31
C LEU A 212 -2.54 15.68 -5.21
N GLY A 213 -3.62 15.59 -5.98
CA GLY A 213 -4.72 16.55 -6.01
C GLY A 213 -4.36 17.87 -6.69
N VAL A 214 -5.11 18.24 -7.74
CA VAL A 214 -5.07 19.59 -8.32
C VAL A 214 -6.50 20.05 -8.59
N ASP A 215 -6.81 21.28 -8.18
CA ASP A 215 -8.05 21.95 -8.55
C ASP A 215 -8.13 22.07 -10.08
N GLY A 216 -9.19 21.48 -10.66
CA GLY A 216 -9.31 21.13 -12.07
C GLY A 216 -9.44 22.28 -13.09
N SER A 217 -8.84 23.45 -12.85
CA SER A 217 -8.97 24.61 -13.74
C SER A 217 -7.80 24.82 -14.71
N ALA A 218 -6.63 24.18 -14.53
CA ALA A 218 -5.55 24.27 -15.51
C ALA A 218 -4.46 23.20 -15.30
N LEU A 219 -4.55 22.04 -15.95
CA LEU A 219 -3.36 21.23 -16.18
C LEU A 219 -3.44 20.50 -17.53
N GLU A 220 -2.44 20.75 -18.36
CA GLU A 220 -2.02 19.80 -19.39
C GLU A 220 -1.74 18.46 -18.69
N ARG A 221 -2.19 17.33 -19.25
CA ARG A 221 -1.87 16.03 -18.65
C ARG A 221 -0.35 15.86 -18.65
N GLY A 222 0.25 15.92 -17.46
CA GLY A 222 1.66 15.62 -17.25
C GLY A 222 2.03 14.22 -17.72
N ASN A 223 3.32 13.89 -17.70
CA ASN A 223 3.79 12.61 -18.22
C ASN A 223 3.34 11.41 -17.36
N PRO A 224 2.77 10.35 -17.94
CA PRO A 224 2.20 9.21 -17.21
C PRO A 224 3.24 8.44 -16.40
N VAL A 225 2.98 8.21 -15.11
CA VAL A 225 3.85 7.43 -14.24
C VAL A 225 3.49 5.95 -14.34
N HIS A 226 4.51 5.13 -14.61
CA HIS A 226 4.37 3.67 -14.68
C HIS A 226 4.65 3.04 -13.33
N ILE A 227 3.77 2.13 -12.91
CA ILE A 227 3.83 1.42 -11.65
C ILE A 227 3.63 -0.08 -11.89
N GLU A 228 4.43 -0.88 -11.22
CA GLU A 228 4.33 -2.34 -11.25
C GLU A 228 3.75 -2.85 -9.93
N HIS A 229 2.92 -3.88 -9.99
CA HIS A 229 2.30 -4.51 -8.84
C HIS A 229 2.76 -5.95 -8.71
N CYS A 230 3.09 -6.37 -7.48
CA CYS A 230 3.48 -7.73 -7.16
C CYS A 230 2.72 -8.21 -5.92
N LEU A 231 2.00 -9.32 -6.04
CA LEU A 231 1.53 -10.05 -4.86
C LEU A 231 2.67 -10.91 -4.30
N ARG A 232 3.12 -10.58 -3.10
CA ARG A 232 4.24 -11.26 -2.44
C ARG A 232 3.85 -12.68 -2.04
N GLU A 233 4.61 -13.67 -2.49
CA GLU A 233 4.38 -15.08 -2.14
C GLU A 233 4.57 -15.33 -0.64
N ASP A 234 5.66 -14.81 -0.07
CA ASP A 234 5.95 -14.86 1.37
C ASP A 234 4.96 -14.04 2.22
N GLY A 235 4.23 -13.13 1.58
CA GLY A 235 3.18 -12.29 2.14
C GLY A 235 1.76 -12.80 1.94
N SER A 236 1.58 -14.03 1.43
CA SER A 236 0.28 -14.58 1.04
C SER A 236 -0.05 -15.84 1.84
N CYS A 237 -0.90 -15.71 2.86
CA CYS A 237 -1.33 -16.84 3.70
C CYS A 237 -2.80 -16.67 4.10
N PHE A 238 -3.70 -17.22 3.29
CA PHE A 238 -5.14 -17.08 3.47
C PHE A 238 -5.90 -18.37 3.16
N TRP A 239 -7.18 -18.41 3.55
CA TRP A 239 -8.08 -19.53 3.26
C TRP A 239 -7.54 -20.88 3.74
N SER A 240 -7.27 -21.81 2.81
CA SER A 240 -6.76 -23.15 3.13
C SER A 240 -5.31 -23.11 3.61
N PHE A 241 -4.50 -22.17 3.13
CA PHE A 241 -3.12 -22.00 3.60
C PHE A 241 -3.06 -21.50 5.05
N ASN A 242 -4.10 -20.80 5.49
CA ASN A 242 -4.21 -20.30 6.85
C ASN A 242 -5.09 -21.18 7.76
N THR A 243 -5.52 -22.37 7.32
CA THR A 243 -6.44 -23.22 8.11
C THR A 243 -5.77 -24.45 8.66
N VAL A 244 -5.83 -24.62 9.96
CA VAL A 244 -5.53 -25.88 10.65
C VAL A 244 -6.82 -26.42 11.25
N LEU A 245 -7.07 -27.72 11.06
CA LEU A 245 -8.19 -28.41 11.70
C LEU A 245 -7.76 -28.93 13.05
N ARG A 246 -8.42 -28.50 14.13
CA ARG A 246 -8.10 -28.92 15.50
C ARG A 246 -9.35 -29.30 16.28
N PRO A 247 -9.26 -30.26 17.22
CA PRO A 247 -10.31 -30.45 18.21
C PRO A 247 -10.43 -29.20 19.07
N TRP A 248 -11.64 -28.90 19.53
CA TRP A 248 -11.92 -27.81 20.46
C TRP A 248 -12.38 -28.42 21.77
N GLU A 249 -11.83 -27.96 22.91
CA GLU A 249 -12.12 -28.55 24.23
C GLU A 249 -13.61 -28.49 24.60
N LEU A 250 -14.30 -27.43 24.20
CA LEU A 250 -15.75 -27.28 24.38
C LEU A 250 -16.56 -27.83 23.18
N GLY A 251 -15.89 -28.53 22.27
CA GLY A 251 -16.44 -29.00 21.01
C GLY A 251 -17.11 -30.35 21.13
N ARG A 252 -17.77 -30.78 20.05
CA ARG A 252 -18.33 -32.13 19.98
C ARG A 252 -17.19 -33.15 19.91
N PRO A 253 -17.27 -34.29 20.62
CA PRO A 253 -16.29 -35.36 20.50
C PRO A 253 -16.09 -35.79 19.04
N GLY A 254 -14.85 -35.92 18.60
CA GLY A 254 -14.49 -36.30 17.22
C GLY A 254 -14.67 -35.19 16.18
N ALA A 255 -15.21 -34.01 16.54
CA ALA A 255 -15.32 -32.89 15.63
C ALA A 255 -14.01 -32.09 15.55
N LEU A 256 -13.68 -31.66 14.33
CA LEU A 256 -12.57 -30.74 14.06
C LEU A 256 -13.11 -29.37 13.65
N TYR A 257 -12.46 -28.33 14.15
CA TYR A 257 -12.80 -26.95 13.92
C TYR A 257 -11.69 -26.26 13.13
N SER A 258 -12.08 -25.39 12.20
CA SER A 258 -11.14 -24.56 11.45
C SER A 258 -10.55 -23.49 12.35
N CYS A 259 -9.23 -23.52 12.55
CA CYS A 259 -8.47 -22.53 13.31
C CYS A 259 -7.45 -21.84 12.40
N ALA A 260 -7.17 -20.57 12.68
CA ALA A 260 -6.14 -19.83 11.96
C ALA A 260 -4.75 -20.38 12.31
N ALA A 261 -3.92 -20.62 11.28
CA ALA A 261 -2.52 -20.98 11.42
C ALA A 261 -1.68 -19.75 11.81
N CYS A 262 -1.97 -18.65 11.13
CA CYS A 262 -1.41 -17.32 11.28
C CYS A 262 -2.51 -16.36 11.72
N TRP A 263 -2.26 -15.64 12.82
CA TRP A 263 -3.22 -14.75 13.47
C TRP A 263 -2.93 -13.28 13.16
N GLY A 264 -1.96 -12.98 12.30
CA GLY A 264 -1.62 -11.60 12.00
C GLY A 264 -0.37 -11.44 11.17
N LEU A 265 -0.14 -10.22 10.72
CA LEU A 265 0.98 -9.85 9.84
C LEU A 265 1.81 -8.75 10.51
N LEU A 266 3.12 -8.96 10.58
CA LEU A 266 4.11 -7.92 10.85
C LEU A 266 4.86 -7.62 9.55
N LEU A 267 4.85 -6.36 9.11
CA LEU A 267 5.50 -5.89 7.89
C LEU A 267 6.60 -4.89 8.24
N ASP A 268 7.84 -5.16 7.81
CA ASP A 268 8.95 -4.20 7.81
C ASP A 268 8.82 -3.28 6.60
N VAL A 269 8.52 -2.01 6.86
CA VAL A 269 8.30 -1.01 5.80
C VAL A 269 9.61 -0.70 5.06
N GLY A 270 10.74 -0.69 5.75
CA GLY A 270 12.04 -0.37 5.14
C GLY A 270 12.65 -1.57 4.43
N GLY A 271 12.68 -2.72 5.11
CA GLY A 271 13.31 -3.95 4.62
C GLY A 271 12.43 -4.81 3.71
N GLY A 272 11.11 -4.64 3.73
CA GLY A 272 10.15 -5.45 2.96
C GLY A 272 9.93 -6.86 3.50
N GLY A 273 10.55 -7.21 4.63
CA GLY A 273 10.31 -8.50 5.30
C GLY A 273 8.91 -8.56 5.91
N CYS A 274 8.32 -9.75 5.91
CA CYS A 274 7.02 -10.00 6.53
C CYS A 274 7.03 -11.28 7.36
N TRP A 275 6.32 -11.26 8.49
CA TRP A 275 6.28 -12.38 9.44
C TRP A 275 4.89 -12.57 10.05
N PRO A 276 4.54 -13.81 10.43
CA PRO A 276 3.35 -14.05 11.23
C PRO A 276 3.47 -13.38 12.60
N VAL A 277 2.38 -12.82 13.10
CA VAL A 277 2.32 -12.20 14.43
C VAL A 277 1.26 -12.86 15.31
N MET A 278 1.60 -13.00 16.59
CA MET A 278 0.66 -13.36 17.65
C MET A 278 0.83 -12.41 18.83
N VAL A 279 -0.28 -11.90 19.35
CA VAL A 279 -0.27 -11.05 20.55
C VAL A 279 -0.57 -11.92 21.76
N LYS A 280 0.37 -11.95 22.71
CA LYS A 280 0.20 -12.72 23.95
C LYS A 280 -1.06 -12.24 24.69
N PRO A 281 -1.96 -13.15 25.12
CA PRO A 281 -3.11 -12.79 25.95
C PRO A 281 -2.70 -11.95 27.17
N GLY A 282 -3.47 -10.91 27.47
CA GLY A 282 -3.19 -9.99 28.59
C GLY A 282 -2.05 -8.98 28.35
N MET A 283 -1.30 -9.08 27.26
CA MET A 283 -0.25 -8.11 26.88
C MET A 283 -0.72 -7.10 25.83
N ARG A 284 -2.02 -7.06 25.53
CA ARG A 284 -2.64 -6.09 24.61
C ARG A 284 -2.53 -4.69 25.18
N LYS A 285 -1.49 -3.95 24.76
CA LYS A 285 -1.33 -2.52 25.05
C LYS A 285 -1.25 -1.77 23.74
N TYR A 286 -2.41 -1.50 23.13
CA TYR A 286 -2.51 -0.57 22.01
C TYR A 286 -2.82 0.81 22.56
N PRO A 287 -2.09 1.87 22.17
CA PRO A 287 -2.42 3.23 22.56
C PRO A 287 -3.88 3.53 22.23
N LEU A 288 -4.62 4.05 23.22
CA LEU A 288 -6.01 4.49 23.07
C LEU A 288 -6.97 3.42 22.52
N ALA A 289 -6.73 2.11 22.75
CA ALA A 289 -7.51 1.01 22.17
C ALA A 289 -9.05 1.17 22.28
N ALA A 290 -9.56 1.56 23.44
CA ALA A 290 -11.00 1.76 23.65
C ALA A 290 -11.56 2.90 22.79
N LEU A 291 -10.85 4.04 22.75
CA LEU A 291 -11.23 5.19 21.93
C LEU A 291 -11.17 4.84 20.44
N ARG A 292 -10.10 4.16 20.01
CA ARG A 292 -9.92 3.67 18.64
C ARG A 292 -11.10 2.83 18.18
N HIS A 293 -11.49 1.86 19.01
CA HIS A 293 -12.63 0.99 18.73
C HIS A 293 -13.95 1.76 18.64
N THR A 294 -14.21 2.72 19.54
CA THR A 294 -15.41 3.57 19.50
C THR A 294 -15.45 4.48 18.26
N LEU A 295 -14.30 5.00 17.84
CA LEU A 295 -14.21 5.90 16.69
C LEU A 295 -14.37 5.17 15.35
N VAL A 296 -13.87 3.94 15.23
CA VAL A 296 -14.10 3.07 14.06
C VAL A 296 -15.60 2.85 13.82
N GLN A 297 -16.37 2.59 14.89
CA GLN A 297 -17.84 2.44 14.79
C GLN A 297 -18.54 3.70 14.25
N ARG A 298 -17.89 4.86 14.32
CA ARG A 298 -18.39 6.14 13.79
C ARG A 298 -17.74 6.57 12.47
N GLY A 299 -16.98 5.68 11.83
CA GLY A 299 -16.37 5.91 10.51
C GLY A 299 -15.07 6.71 10.53
N TYR A 300 -14.46 6.96 11.69
CA TYR A 300 -13.15 7.62 11.78
C TYR A 300 -12.02 6.63 11.49
N ARG A 301 -10.99 7.08 10.77
CA ARG A 301 -9.82 6.29 10.35
C ARG A 301 -8.53 6.86 10.94
N TRP A 302 -7.58 5.98 11.26
CA TRP A 302 -6.34 6.33 11.95
C TRP A 302 -5.16 6.48 10.99
N THR A 303 -5.00 7.67 10.43
CA THR A 303 -3.75 8.04 9.75
C THR A 303 -2.73 8.50 10.80
N CYS A 304 -1.60 7.79 10.94
CA CYS A 304 -0.51 8.25 11.79
C CYS A 304 0.20 9.42 11.06
N PRO A 305 0.50 10.54 11.74
CA PRO A 305 1.18 11.66 11.10
C PRO A 305 2.58 11.26 10.61
N LEU A 306 2.95 11.82 9.46
CA LEU A 306 4.30 11.81 8.90
C LEU A 306 5.26 12.47 9.91
N GLU A 307 6.02 11.68 10.68
CA GLU A 307 7.17 12.20 11.43
C GLU A 307 8.25 12.71 10.46
#